data_AF-A0A6L8I9U7-F1
#
_entry.id   AF-A0A6L8I9U7-F1
#
_cell.length_a   1.000
_cell.length_b   1.000
_cell.length_c   1.000
_cell.angle_alpha   90.00
_cell.angle_beta   90.00
_cell.angle_gamma   90.00
#
_symmetry.space_group_name_H-M   'P 1'
#
loop_
_entity.id
_entity.type
_entity.pdbx_description
1 polymer ?
#
loop_
_entity_poly.entity_id
_entity_poly.type
_entity_poly.pdbx_seq_one_letter_code
_entity_poly.pdbx_strand_id
1 'polypeptide(L)' 'MREVRAGNVTFGHTRPLVLIAGPCQLESLEHSRMLAERLLGFCQDIGIGYVFKASFDKANRSGLKGQRGPGIDEGLSIL' A
#
# COMPACT_ATOMS: atom_id res chain seq x y z
N MET A 1 17.39 -20.35 0.50
CA MET A 1 16.82 -19.06 0.00
C MET A 1 16.41 -18.21 1.19
N ARG A 2 16.53 -16.88 1.09
CA ARG A 2 16.24 -15.95 2.21
C ARG A 2 14.74 -15.65 2.28
N GLU A 3 14.21 -15.63 3.49
CA GLU A 3 12.85 -15.16 3.77
C GLU A 3 12.89 -13.83 4.52
N VAL A 4 11.88 -13.00 4.31
CA VAL A 4 11.71 -11.70 4.98
C VAL A 4 10.30 -11.60 5.52
N ARG A 5 10.16 -11.32 6.81
CA ARG A 5 8.86 -11.15 7.48
C ARG A 5 8.53 -9.66 7.62
N ALA A 6 7.30 -9.29 7.28
CA ALA A 6 6.74 -7.97 7.54
C ALA A 6 5.39 -8.15 8.25
N GLY A 7 5.33 -7.87 9.56
CA GLY A 7 4.15 -8.16 10.36
C GLY A 7 3.76 -9.65 10.32
N ASN A 8 2.58 -9.95 9.79
CA ASN A 8 2.04 -11.30 9.62
C ASN A 8 2.30 -11.92 8.25
N VAL A 9 2.87 -11.19 7.27
CA VAL A 9 3.22 -11.74 5.95
C VAL A 9 4.69 -12.14 5.88
N THR A 10 4.99 -13.19 5.10
CA THR A 10 6.35 -13.66 4.86
C THR A 10 6.63 -13.71 3.36
N PHE A 11 7.59 -12.91 2.91
CA PHE A 11 8.09 -12.91 1.54
C PHE A 11 9.19 -13.97 1.38
N GLY A 12 9.11 -14.77 0.32
CA GLY A 12 10.11 -15.79 0.00
C GLY A 12 9.79 -16.49 -1.30
N HIS A 13 10.81 -17.01 -1.97
CA HIS A 13 10.65 -17.65 -3.29
C HIS A 13 9.80 -18.93 -3.26
N THR A 14 9.79 -19.64 -2.12
CA THR A 14 9.01 -20.87 -1.90
C THR A 14 7.77 -20.64 -1.04
N ARG A 15 7.38 -19.37 -0.84
CA ARG A 15 6.19 -19.00 -0.08
C ARG A 15 5.04 -18.64 -1.03
N PRO A 16 3.77 -18.69 -0.56
CA PRO A 16 2.67 -18.12 -1.30
C PRO A 16 2.96 -16.66 -1.69
N LEU A 17 2.40 -16.22 -2.82
CA LEU A 17 2.50 -14.83 -3.27
C LEU A 17 2.06 -13.87 -2.15
N VAL A 18 2.72 -12.72 -2.06
CA VAL A 18 2.27 -11.60 -1.24
C VAL A 18 2.07 -10.42 -2.18
N LEU A 19 0.85 -9.88 -2.23
CA LEU A 19 0.52 -8.72 -3.03
C LEU A 19 0.85 -7.42 -2.27
N ILE A 20 1.64 -6.55 -2.88
CA ILE A 20 1.83 -5.17 -2.42
C ILE A 20 1.03 -4.27 -3.36
N ALA A 21 -0.10 -3.74 -2.90
CA ALA A 21 -0.99 -2.96 -3.76
C ALA A 21 -1.75 -1.88 -2.97
N GLY A 22 -2.28 -0.91 -3.71
CA GLY A 22 -3.01 0.23 -3.19
C GLY A 22 -2.93 1.41 -4.16
N PRO A 23 -3.42 2.60 -3.78
CA PRO A 23 -3.43 3.74 -4.67
C PRO A 23 -2.02 4.24 -4.96
N CYS A 24 -1.85 4.92 -6.10
CA CYS A 24 -0.56 5.50 -6.46
C CYS A 24 -0.12 6.52 -5.40
N GLN A 25 -1.02 7.37 -4.95
CA GLN A 25 -0.85 8.46 -3.98
C GLN A 25 -2.04 8.46 -3.01
N LEU A 26 -1.83 8.85 -1.76
CA LEU A 26 -2.94 9.05 -0.82
C LEU A 26 -3.80 10.24 -1.26
N GLU A 27 -5.12 10.06 -1.22
CA GLU A 27 -6.10 11.09 -1.57
C GLU A 27 -6.99 11.47 -0.38
N SER A 28 -7.48 10.47 0.36
CA SER A 28 -8.22 10.65 1.61
C SER A 28 -8.21 9.36 2.44
N LEU A 29 -8.59 9.46 3.72
CA LEU A 29 -8.78 8.29 4.58
C LEU A 29 -9.85 7.35 4.03
N GLU A 30 -11.00 7.88 3.63
CA GLU A 30 -12.12 7.11 3.09
C GLU A 30 -11.74 6.34 1.82
N HIS A 31 -11.03 6.99 0.89
CA HIS A 31 -10.57 6.32 -0.33
C HIS A 31 -9.55 5.21 -0.01
N SER A 32 -8.65 5.47 0.94
CA SER A 32 -7.63 4.51 1.37
C SER A 32 -8.25 3.27 2.04
N ARG A 33 -9.22 3.46 2.95
CA ARG A 33 -9.93 2.37 3.62
C ARG A 33 -10.76 1.54 2.64
N MET A 34 -11.50 2.19 1.75
CA MET A 34 -12.29 1.52 0.72
C MET A 34 -11.44 0.57 -0.14
N LEU A 35 -10.26 1.04 -0.59
CA LEU A 35 -9.34 0.22 -1.37
C LEU A 35 -8.72 -0.89 -0.52
N ALA A 36 -8.28 -0.58 0.71
CA ALA A 36 -7.65 -1.55 1.59
C ALA A 36 -8.59 -2.71 1.92
N GLU A 37 -9.86 -2.43 2.25
CA GLU A 37 -10.86 -3.45 2.57
C GLU A 37 -11.15 -4.37 1.39
N ARG A 38 -11.35 -3.80 0.19
CA ARG A 38 -11.63 -4.59 -1.03
C ARG A 38 -10.45 -5.48 -1.41
N LEU A 39 -9.24 -4.92 -1.43
CA LEU A 39 -8.03 -5.66 -1.81
C LEU A 39 -7.69 -6.74 -0.77
N LEU A 40 -7.86 -6.45 0.52
CA LEU A 40 -7.69 -7.44 1.58
C LEU A 40 -8.67 -8.61 1.40
N GLY A 41 -9.96 -8.32 1.16
CA GLY A 41 -10.97 -9.35 0.91
C GLY A 41 -10.60 -10.27 -0.25
N PHE A 42 -10.21 -9.69 -1.41
CA PHE A 42 -9.78 -10.50 -2.55
C PHE A 42 -8.55 -11.35 -2.26
N CYS A 43 -7.57 -10.82 -1.51
CA CYS A 43 -6.38 -11.58 -1.15
C CYS A 43 -6.71 -12.73 -0.20
N GLN A 44 -7.64 -12.53 0.73
CA GLN A 44 -8.13 -13.57 1.64
C GLN A 44 -8.85 -14.68 0.88
N ASP A 45 -9.73 -14.34 -0.06
CA ASP A 45 -10.49 -15.30 -0.86
C ASP A 45 -9.59 -16.25 -1.67
N ILE A 46 -8.46 -15.74 -2.17
CA ILE A 46 -7.49 -16.54 -2.95
C ILE A 46 -6.31 -17.05 -2.11
N GLY A 47 -6.30 -16.80 -0.81
CA GLY A 47 -5.31 -17.33 0.13
C GLY A 47 -3.88 -16.75 0.00
N ILE A 48 -3.74 -15.49 -0.42
CA ILE A 48 -2.43 -14.82 -0.54
C ILE A 48 -2.23 -13.74 0.53
N GLY A 49 -0.97 -13.40 0.82
CA GLY A 49 -0.66 -12.29 1.72
C GLY A 49 -0.91 -10.93 1.07
N TYR A 50 -1.14 -9.90 1.87
CA TYR A 50 -1.39 -8.54 1.39
C TYR A 50 -0.65 -7.49 2.23
N VAL A 51 -0.08 -6.49 1.56
CA VAL A 51 0.46 -5.27 2.15
C VAL A 51 -0.12 -4.07 1.42
N PHE A 52 -0.89 -3.24 2.13
CA PHE A 52 -1.38 -1.98 1.58
C PHE A 52 -0.20 -1.04 1.30
N LYS A 53 -0.18 -0.43 0.12
CA LYS A 53 0.83 0.55 -0.28
C LYS A 53 0.17 1.81 -0.83
N ALA A 54 0.59 2.95 -0.32
CA ALA A 54 0.29 4.26 -0.89
C ALA A 54 1.49 5.20 -0.71
N SER A 55 1.55 6.28 -1.49
CA SER A 55 2.57 7.32 -1.34
C SER A 55 1.94 8.58 -0.74
N PHE A 56 2.48 9.08 0.38
CA PHE A 56 2.06 10.36 0.97
C PHE A 56 2.65 11.58 0.24
N ASP A 57 3.79 11.39 -0.44
CA ASP A 57 4.45 12.40 -1.26
C ASP A 57 4.85 11.84 -2.63
N LYS A 58 4.75 12.67 -3.67
CA LYS A 58 5.26 12.44 -5.03
C LYS A 58 6.33 13.48 -5.33
N ALA A 59 7.52 13.25 -4.78
CA ALA A 59 8.66 14.17 -4.89
C ALA A 59 9.17 14.41 -6.31
N ASN A 60 8.80 13.55 -7.27
CA ASN A 60 9.29 13.52 -8.64
C ASN A 60 8.26 13.97 -9.69
N ARG A 61 7.39 14.93 -9.36
CA ARG A 61 6.50 15.56 -10.35
C ARG A 61 7.30 16.37 -11.36
N SER A 62 6.93 16.28 -12.64
CA SER A 62 7.54 17.06 -13.73
C SER A 62 7.18 18.56 -13.69
N GLY A 63 6.05 18.91 -13.08
CA GLY A 63 5.61 20.30 -12.89
C GLY A 63 5.56 20.69 -11.41
N LEU A 64 6.10 21.88 -11.09
CA LEU A 64 6.13 22.44 -9.73
C LEU A 64 4.73 22.60 -9.10
N LYS A 65 3.68 22.78 -9.92
CA LYS A 65 2.29 22.91 -9.49
C LYS A 65 1.56 21.57 -9.35
N GLY A 66 2.23 20.45 -9.63
CA GLY A 66 1.61 19.13 -9.55
C GLY A 66 1.29 18.75 -8.10
N GLN A 67 0.09 18.20 -7.85
CA GLN A 67 -0.28 17.73 -6.53
C GLN A 67 0.65 16.59 -6.08
N ARG A 68 1.25 16.81 -4.90
CA ARG A 68 2.26 15.93 -4.30
C ARG A 68 1.71 14.99 -3.24
N GLY A 69 0.44 15.18 -2.84
CA GLY A 69 -0.23 14.33 -1.86
C GLY A 69 -0.38 15.08 -0.54
N PRO A 70 -0.87 14.41 0.52
CA PRO A 70 -1.14 15.03 1.81
C PRO A 70 0.14 15.42 2.59
N GLY A 71 1.30 14.91 2.19
CA GLY A 71 2.55 15.12 2.94
C GLY A 71 2.69 14.14 4.12
N ILE A 72 3.81 14.24 4.83
CA ILE A 72 4.21 13.22 5.82
C ILE A 72 3.24 13.14 7.01
N ASP A 73 2.85 14.26 7.59
CA ASP A 73 2.05 14.28 8.83
C ASP A 73 0.64 13.72 8.59
N GLU A 74 -0.08 14.28 7.61
CA GLU A 74 -1.42 13.79 7.25
C GLU A 74 -1.35 12.38 6.63
N GLY A 75 -0.35 12.10 5.80
CA GLY A 75 -0.17 10.78 5.22
C GLY A 75 0.05 9.67 6.25
N LEU A 76 0.82 9.94 7.31
CA LEU A 76 1.00 9.02 8.43
C LEU A 76 -0.24 8.92 9.33
N SER A 77 -1.11 9.92 9.37
CA SER A 77 -2.40 9.81 10.07
C SER A 77 -3.40 8.89 9.35
N ILE A 78 -3.25 8.73 8.03
CA ILE A 78 -4.10 7.85 7.20
C ILE A 78 -3.61 6.39 7.22
N LEU A 79 -2.29 6.17 7.26
CA LEU A 79 -1.64 4.85 7.19
C LEU A 79 -1.54 4.15 8.55
#